data_AF-A0A8H9ETQ1-F1
#
_entry.id   AF-A0A8H9ETQ1-F1
#
_cell.length_a   1.000
_cell.length_b   1.000
_cell.length_c   1.000
_cell.angle_alpha   90.00
_cell.angle_beta   90.00
_cell.angle_gamma   90.00
#
_symmetry.space_group_name_H-M   'P 1'
#
loop_
_entity.id
_entity.type
_entity.pdbx_description
1 polymer ?
#
loop_
_entity_poly.entity_id
_entity_poly.type
_entity_poly.pdbx_seq_one_letter_code
_entity_poly.pdbx_strand_id
1 'polypeptide(L)' 'MILSNSVRQRYRTDTAGKSPTELQKELRMRGVKGFVVNVNHNRVTMLVDRRDIKRNKECMR' A
#
# COMPACT_ATOMS: atom_id res chain seq x y z
N MET A 1 -10.09 -1.11 11.28
CA MET A 1 -9.41 -2.21 10.54
C MET A 1 -9.14 -3.31 11.55
N ILE A 2 -9.66 -4.52 11.35
CA ILE A 2 -9.33 -5.64 12.25
C ILE A 2 -8.05 -6.28 11.71
N LEU A 3 -6.94 -6.19 12.47
CA LEU A 3 -5.62 -6.62 12.02
C LEU A 3 -5.57 -8.12 11.67
N SER A 4 -6.38 -8.96 12.33
CA SER A 4 -6.43 -10.41 12.06
C SER A 4 -6.89 -10.77 10.64
N ASN A 5 -7.64 -9.88 9.97
CA ASN A 5 -8.11 -10.08 8.59
C ASN A 5 -7.25 -9.37 7.54
N SER A 6 -6.14 -8.77 7.96
CA SER A 6 -5.25 -8.04 7.06
C SER A 6 -4.24 -8.97 6.40
N VAL A 7 -3.95 -8.74 5.12
CA VAL A 7 -2.92 -9.46 4.37
C VAL A 7 -1.81 -8.50 3.95
N ARG A 8 -0.58 -9.03 3.87
CA ARG A 8 0.55 -8.30 3.29
C ARG A 8 0.44 -8.31 1.77
N GLN A 9 0.23 -7.13 1.19
CA GLN A 9 0.24 -6.91 -0.26
C GLN A 9 1.42 -6.06 -0.66
N ARG A 10 2.01 -6.36 -1.81
CA ARG A 10 3.14 -5.63 -2.36
C ARG A 10 2.70 -4.87 -3.61
N TYR A 11 2.97 -3.58 -3.64
CA TYR A 11 2.69 -2.72 -4.78
C TYR A 11 4.00 -2.19 -5.35
N ARG A 12 4.12 -2.18 -6.67
CA ARG A 12 5.24 -1.52 -7.36
C ARG A 12 4.95 -0.03 -7.39
N THR A 13 5.89 0.76 -6.93
CA THR A 13 5.84 2.23 -6.98
C THR A 13 7.26 2.76 -6.93
N ASP A 14 7.48 3.95 -7.44
CA ASP A 14 8.73 4.64 -7.19
C ASP A 14 8.82 5.05 -5.72
N THR A 15 9.84 4.54 -5.05
CA THR A 15 10.12 4.80 -3.62
C THR A 15 11.42 5.58 -3.44
N ALA A 16 12.13 5.92 -4.52
CA ALA A 16 13.40 6.61 -4.42
C ALA A 16 13.22 7.99 -3.77
N GLY A 17 13.95 8.26 -2.69
CA GLY A 17 13.91 9.55 -2.00
C GLY A 17 12.61 9.85 -1.23
N LYS A 18 11.68 8.89 -1.10
CA LYS A 18 10.40 9.11 -0.41
C LYS A 18 10.37 8.42 0.95
N SER A 19 9.90 9.14 1.96
CA SER A 19 9.62 8.55 3.27
C SER A 19 8.39 7.63 3.22
N PRO A 20 8.27 6.67 4.15
CA PRO A 20 7.07 5.83 4.26
C PRO A 20 5.77 6.62 4.40
N THR A 21 5.81 7.77 5.07
CA THR A 21 4.65 8.65 5.27
C THR A 21 4.21 9.35 3.98
N GLU A 22 5.17 9.79 3.16
CA GLU A 22 4.88 10.35 1.83
C GLU A 22 4.28 9.29 0.91
N LEU A 23 4.85 8.08 0.90
CA LEU A 23 4.29 6.95 0.15
C LEU A 23 2.88 6.59 0.63
N GLN A 24 2.65 6.58 1.95
CA GLN A 24 1.33 6.37 2.54
C GLN A 24 0.33 7.43 2.04
N LYS A 25 0.73 8.71 2.00
CA LYS A 25 -0.11 9.81 1.49
C LYS A 25 -0.41 9.66 0.00
N GLU A 26 0.60 9.37 -0.82
CA GLU A 26 0.44 9.16 -2.27
C GLU A 26 -0.50 8.00 -2.58
N LEU A 27 -0.30 6.84 -1.94
CA LEU A 27 -1.14 5.66 -2.12
C LEU A 27 -2.59 5.95 -1.70
N ARG A 28 -2.77 6.70 -0.60
CA ARG A 28 -4.10 7.14 -0.16
C ARG A 28 -4.76 8.08 -1.17
N MET A 29 -4.01 9.01 -1.77
CA MET A 29 -4.51 9.90 -2.82
C MET A 29 -4.91 9.13 -4.10
N ARG A 30 -4.21 8.05 -4.42
CA ARG A 30 -4.59 7.11 -5.50
C ARG A 30 -5.81 6.24 -5.15
N GLY A 31 -6.29 6.29 -3.92
CA GLY A 31 -7.43 5.49 -3.45
C GLY A 31 -7.07 4.11 -2.89
N VAL A 32 -5.77 3.81 -2.74
CA VAL A 32 -5.30 2.56 -2.12
C VAL A 32 -5.52 2.62 -0.62
N LYS A 33 -6.26 1.64 -0.09
CA LYS A 33 -6.55 1.51 1.34
C LYS A 33 -5.61 0.52 2.01
N GLY A 34 -4.93 0.96 3.07
CA GLY A 34 -4.08 0.09 3.87
C GLY A 34 -3.07 0.89 4.69
N PHE A 35 -2.14 0.16 5.30
CA PHE A 35 -1.06 0.73 6.08
C PHE A 35 0.29 0.25 5.56
N VAL A 36 1.20 1.18 5.23
CA VAL A 36 2.55 0.87 4.80
C VAL A 36 3.33 0.28 5.97
N VAL A 37 3.88 -0.93 5.79
CA VAL A 37 4.66 -1.63 6.83
C VAL A 37 6.10 -1.89 6.43
N ASN A 38 6.44 -1.76 5.15
CA ASN A 38 7.80 -1.87 4.67
C ASN A 38 7.96 -1.15 3.33
N VAL A 39 9.13 -0.57 3.09
CA VAL A 39 9.51 0.11 1.85
C VAL A 39 10.81 -0.50 1.34
N ASN A 40 10.78 -1.02 0.11
CA ASN A 40 11.93 -1.51 -0.64
C ASN A 40 12.15 -0.61 -1.85
N HIS A 41 13.31 -0.70 -2.51
CA HIS A 41 13.76 0.22 -3.57
C HIS A 41 12.76 0.57 -4.70
N ASN A 42 11.82 -0.31 -5.02
CA ASN A 42 10.79 -0.11 -6.06
C ASN A 42 9.41 -0.64 -5.66
N ARG A 43 9.23 -0.96 -4.37
CA ARG A 43 8.05 -1.65 -3.88
C ARG A 43 7.72 -1.23 -2.48
N VAL A 44 6.43 -1.07 -2.22
CA VAL A 44 5.88 -0.87 -0.88
C VAL A 44 5.11 -2.11 -0.46
N THR A 45 5.29 -2.54 0.78
CA THR A 45 4.45 -3.57 1.38
C THR A 45 3.43 -2.89 2.28
N MET A 46 2.16 -3.20 2.06
CA MET A 46 1.06 -2.69 2.86
C MET A 46 0.31 -3.84 3.54
N LEU A 47 -0.18 -3.58 4.75
CA LEU A 47 -1.27 -4.34 5.35
C LEU A 47 -2.58 -3.83 4.78
N VAL A 48 -3.35 -4.74 4.20
CA VAL A 48 -4.58 -4.45 3.44
C VAL A 48 -5.68 -5.41 3.89
N ASP A 49 -6.90 -4.91 4.07
CA ASP A 49 -8.07 -5.77 4.32
C ASP A 49 -8.33 -6.63 3.08
N ARG A 50 -8.65 -7.92 3.26
CA ARG A 50 -8.90 -8.84 2.13
C ARG A 50 -9.94 -8.32 1.13
N ARG A 51 -10.93 -7.56 1.61
CA ARG A 51 -11.99 -6.96 0.78
C ARG A 51 -11.47 -5.88 -0.16
N ASP A 52 -10.42 -5.16 0.24
CA ASP A 52 -9.87 -4.03 -0.51
C ASP A 52 -8.80 -4.46 -1.53
N ILE A 53 -8.34 -5.72 -1.53
CA ILE A 53 -7.24 -6.19 -2.42
C ILE A 53 -7.56 -5.91 -3.88
N LYS A 54 -8.76 -6.28 -4.35
CA LYS A 54 -9.13 -6.14 -5.76
C LYS A 54 -9.18 -4.66 -6.17
N ARG A 55 -9.88 -3.83 -5.38
CA ARG A 55 -9.98 -2.38 -5.60
C ARG A 55 -8.62 -1.70 -5.57
N ASN A 56 -7.76 -2.05 -4.62
CA ASN A 56 -6.43 -1.47 -4.52
C ASN A 56 -5.54 -1.84 -5.71
N LYS A 57 -5.66 -3.06 -6.24
CA LYS A 57 -4.94 -3.44 -7.48
C LYS A 57 -5.41 -2.62 -8.67
N GLU A 58 -6.70 -2.30 -8.75
CA GLU A 58 -7.25 -1.43 -9.80
C GLU A 58 -6.73 0.00 -9.65
N CYS A 59 -6.63 0.55 -8.43
CA CYS A 59 -6.03 1.86 -8.15
C CYS A 59 -4.53 1.96 -8.46
N MET A 60 -3.84 0.83 -8.63
CA MET A 60 -2.40 0.75 -8.91
C MET A 60 -2.08 0.45 -10.38
N ARG A 61 -3.10 0.24 -11.22
CA ARG A 61 -2.95 0.24 -12.67
C ARG A 61 -2.75 1.67 -13.16
#